data_AF-A0A3P6T1U4-F1
#
_entry.id   AF-A0A3P6T1U4-F1
#
_cell.length_a   1.000
_cell.length_b   1.000
_cell.length_c   1.000
_cell.angle_alpha   90.00
_cell.angle_beta   90.00
_cell.angle_gamma   90.00
#
_symmetry.space_group_name_H-M   'P 1'
#
loop_
_entity.id
_entity.type
_entity.pdbx_description
1 polymer ?
#
loop_
_entity_poly.entity_id
_entity_poly.type
_entity_poly.pdbx_seq_one_letter_code
_entity_poly.pdbx_strand_id
1 'polypeptide(L)'
;MLWPADNSLRLGMEEAIYLSTEIAVLQIYTDSGEECTPDIVWKAFYDRYGIRFVRRYATYRYFRYQGWIVRAGLHCGADFMLYRDGPEYYHSSAAVRIVSIERLS
;
A
#
# COMPACT_ATOMS: atom_id res chain seq x y z
N MET A 1 7.18 3.57 -17.81
CA MET A 1 6.22 3.88 -16.75
C MET A 1 4.93 4.27 -17.44
N LEU A 2 3.96 3.35 -17.55
CA LEU A 2 2.71 3.58 -18.26
C LEU A 2 1.74 4.26 -17.28
N TRP A 3 1.68 5.58 -17.33
CA TRP A 3 0.59 6.32 -16.70
C TRP A 3 -0.72 5.85 -17.36
N PRO A 4 -1.79 5.60 -16.58
CA PRO A 4 -3.10 5.31 -17.15
C PRO A 4 -3.50 6.41 -18.14
N ALA A 5 -3.88 6.02 -19.37
CA ALA A 5 -4.24 6.98 -20.42
C ALA A 5 -5.50 7.80 -20.07
N ASP A 6 -6.23 7.37 -19.05
CA ASP A 6 -7.45 8.00 -18.51
C ASP A 6 -7.17 9.07 -17.43
N ASN A 7 -5.90 9.43 -17.21
CA ASN A 7 -5.49 10.38 -16.17
C ASN A 7 -5.93 9.97 -14.74
N SER A 8 -6.22 8.67 -14.54
CA SER A 8 -6.59 8.13 -13.23
C SER A 8 -5.36 7.86 -12.36
N LEU A 9 -5.53 8.03 -11.05
CA LEU A 9 -4.56 7.58 -10.05
C LEU A 9 -5.01 6.22 -9.51
N ARG A 10 -4.14 5.22 -9.62
CA ARG A 10 -4.38 3.89 -9.06
C ARG A 10 -3.61 3.73 -7.76
N LEU A 11 -4.34 3.41 -6.69
CA LEU A 11 -3.79 3.20 -5.35
C LEU A 11 -3.62 1.70 -5.09
N GLY A 12 -2.53 1.33 -4.42
CA GLY A 12 -2.42 0.02 -3.78
C GLY A 12 -3.44 -0.13 -2.64
N MET A 13 -3.73 -1.37 -2.23
CA MET A 13 -4.68 -1.62 -1.13
C MET A 13 -4.21 -0.98 0.18
N GLU A 14 -2.90 -1.01 0.43
CA GLU A 14 -2.30 -0.41 1.63
C GLU A 14 -2.40 1.12 1.61
N GLU A 15 -2.24 1.74 0.44
CA GLU A 15 -2.42 3.18 0.25
C GLU A 15 -3.89 3.58 0.42
N ALA A 16 -4.80 2.85 -0.22
CA ALA A 16 -6.23 3.13 -0.18
C ALA A 16 -6.78 3.06 1.24
N ILE A 17 -6.48 1.99 1.98
CA ILE A 17 -6.97 1.87 3.35
C ILE A 17 -6.33 2.93 4.27
N TYR A 18 -5.03 3.21 4.14
CA TYR A 18 -4.36 4.24 4.95
C TYR A 18 -4.97 5.64 4.72
N LEU A 19 -5.21 6.01 3.45
CA LEU A 19 -5.80 7.31 3.11
C LEU A 19 -7.27 7.42 3.55
N SER A 20 -8.00 6.31 3.54
CA SER A 20 -9.40 6.27 3.96
C SER A 20 -9.55 6.30 5.49
N THR A 21 -8.71 5.58 6.23
CA THR A 21 -8.90 5.38 7.68
C THR A 21 -8.05 6.29 8.56
N GLU A 22 -6.77 6.46 8.23
CA GLU A 22 -5.82 7.17 9.09
C GLU A 22 -5.74 8.65 8.73
N ILE A 23 -5.84 8.97 7.43
CA ILE A 23 -5.75 10.35 6.93
C ILE A 23 -7.14 10.96 6.68
N ALA A 24 -8.15 10.12 6.45
CA ALA A 24 -9.54 10.52 6.19
C ALA A 24 -9.72 11.45 4.97
N VAL A 25 -8.96 11.20 3.90
CA VAL A 25 -9.03 11.99 2.65
C VAL A 25 -9.55 11.19 1.45
N LEU A 26 -9.84 9.89 1.64
CA LEU A 26 -10.31 9.00 0.58
C LEU A 26 -11.63 8.35 0.98
N GLN A 27 -12.68 8.64 0.23
CA GLN A 27 -13.92 7.86 0.21
C GLN A 27 -13.84 6.80 -0.88
N ILE A 28 -14.37 5.61 -0.61
CA ILE A 28 -14.30 4.46 -1.51
C ILE A 28 -15.73 4.06 -1.85
N TYR A 29 -16.01 3.87 -3.13
CA TYR A 29 -17.33 3.48 -3.63
C TYR A 29 -17.21 2.17 -4.43
N THR A 30 -18.29 1.39 -4.44
CA THR A 30 -18.45 0.25 -5.35
C THR A 30 -18.73 0.73 -6.78
N ASP A 31 -18.66 -0.20 -7.73
CA ASP A 31 -19.10 0.06 -9.12
C ASP A 31 -20.60 0.39 -9.22
N SER A 32 -21.41 0.00 -8.22
CA SER A 32 -22.82 0.39 -8.10
C SER A 32 -23.03 1.80 -7.53
N GLY A 33 -21.96 2.48 -7.11
CA GLY A 33 -22.01 3.83 -6.53
C GLY A 33 -22.32 3.86 -5.02
N GLU A 34 -22.29 2.72 -4.33
CA GLU A 34 -22.50 2.64 -2.88
C GLU A 34 -21.19 2.95 -2.14
N GLU A 35 -21.24 3.81 -1.12
CA GLU A 35 -20.06 4.12 -0.29
C GLU A 35 -19.69 2.92 0.58
N CYS A 36 -18.42 2.54 0.55
CA CYS A 36 -17.86 1.47 1.36
C CYS A 36 -17.25 2.07 2.63
N THR A 37 -17.72 1.60 3.79
CA THR A 37 -17.04 1.90 5.05
C THR A 37 -15.66 1.23 5.09
N PRO A 38 -14.70 1.80 5.84
CA PRO A 38 -13.40 1.19 6.06
C PRO A 38 -13.40 -0.30 6.43
N ASP A 39 -14.34 -0.73 7.27
CA ASP A 39 -14.43 -2.12 7.71
C ASP A 39 -14.80 -3.06 6.56
N ILE A 40 -15.68 -2.63 5.67
CA ILE A 40 -16.07 -3.38 4.46
C ILE A 40 -14.87 -3.48 3.52
N VAL A 41 -14.15 -2.39 3.31
CA VAL A 41 -12.95 -2.35 2.46
C VAL A 41 -11.85 -3.26 3.03
N TRP A 42 -11.59 -3.16 4.35
CA TRP A 42 -10.63 -4.00 5.05
C TRP A 42 -10.97 -5.48 4.88
N LYS A 43 -12.23 -5.85 5.13
CA LYS A 43 -12.71 -7.22 4.96
C LYS A 43 -12.51 -7.70 3.53
N ALA A 44 -12.84 -6.90 2.52
CA ALA A 44 -12.66 -7.28 1.12
C ALA A 44 -11.18 -7.53 0.77
N PHE A 45 -10.26 -6.70 1.27
CA PHE A 45 -8.82 -6.89 1.05
C PHE A 45 -8.28 -8.11 1.81
N TYR A 46 -8.75 -8.34 3.04
CA TYR A 46 -8.43 -9.53 3.81
C TYR A 46 -8.95 -10.81 3.15
N ASP A 47 -10.21 -10.85 2.70
CA ASP A 47 -10.78 -12.03 2.05
C ASP A 47 -10.01 -12.38 0.77
N ARG A 48 -9.45 -11.38 0.08
CA ARG A 48 -8.66 -11.59 -1.14
C ARG A 48 -7.23 -12.08 -0.91
N TYR A 49 -6.54 -11.59 0.14
CA TYR A 49 -5.10 -11.82 0.31
C TYR A 49 -4.68 -12.34 1.70
N GLY A 50 -5.65 -12.48 2.61
CA GLY A 50 -5.50 -12.98 3.97
C GLY A 50 -4.41 -12.27 4.77
N ILE A 51 -3.67 -13.05 5.54
CA ILE A 51 -2.58 -12.58 6.40
C ILE A 51 -1.48 -11.82 5.64
N ARG A 52 -1.32 -12.06 4.33
CA ARG A 52 -0.33 -11.33 3.51
C ARG A 52 -0.71 -9.86 3.39
N PHE A 53 -2.00 -9.53 3.21
CA PHE A 53 -2.46 -8.15 3.21
C PHE A 53 -2.22 -7.50 4.57
N VAL A 54 -2.57 -8.17 5.67
CA VAL A 54 -2.36 -7.64 7.02
C VAL A 54 -0.90 -7.29 7.28
N ARG A 55 0.03 -8.20 6.93
CA ARG A 55 1.49 -7.96 7.09
C ARG A 55 1.98 -6.80 6.23
N ARG A 56 1.53 -6.73 4.98
CA ARG A 56 1.89 -5.64 4.07
C ARG A 56 1.36 -4.31 4.58
N TYR A 57 0.10 -4.25 5.01
CA TYR A 57 -0.49 -3.04 5.58
C TYR A 57 0.22 -2.61 6.87
N ALA A 58 0.47 -3.52 7.81
CA ALA A 58 1.18 -3.20 9.05
C ALA A 58 2.58 -2.61 8.76
N THR A 59 3.30 -3.20 7.80
CA THR A 59 4.62 -2.72 7.36
C THR A 59 4.52 -1.35 6.69
N TYR A 60 3.59 -1.19 5.75
CA TYR A 60 3.33 0.08 5.06
C TYR A 60 3.01 1.20 6.07
N ARG A 61 2.04 0.95 6.97
CA ARG A 61 1.61 1.86 8.03
C ARG A 61 2.78 2.27 8.92
N TYR A 62 3.59 1.31 9.39
CA TYR A 62 4.77 1.59 10.21
C TYR A 62 5.70 2.60 9.55
N PHE A 63 6.07 2.39 8.28
CA PHE A 63 6.97 3.30 7.58
C PHE A 63 6.32 4.65 7.27
N ARG A 64 5.02 4.70 6.95
CA ARG A 64 4.29 5.97 6.76
C ARG A 64 4.28 6.81 8.03
N TYR A 65 4.06 6.20 9.20
CA TYR A 65 4.11 6.89 10.50
C TYR A 65 5.50 7.44 10.83
N GLN A 66 6.56 6.85 10.28
CA GLN A 66 7.92 7.37 10.40
C GLN A 66 8.29 8.41 9.33
N GLY A 67 7.32 8.86 8.52
CA GLY A 67 7.53 9.89 7.51
C GLY A 67 8.11 9.38 6.20
N TRP A 68 8.27 8.07 6.00
CA TRP A 68 8.78 7.53 4.74
C TRP A 68 7.73 7.59 3.64
N ILE A 69 8.21 7.84 2.41
CA ILE A 69 7.44 7.55 1.21
C ILE A 69 7.64 6.08 0.87
N VAL A 70 6.54 5.32 0.84
CA VAL A 70 6.54 3.88 0.62
C VAL A 70 5.95 3.60 -0.76
N ARG A 71 6.72 2.93 -1.64
CA ARG A 71 6.28 2.54 -2.99
C ARG A 71 6.39 1.03 -3.19
N ALA A 72 5.68 0.48 -4.17
CA ALA A 72 5.80 -0.93 -4.55
C ALA A 72 7.22 -1.27 -5.00
N GLY A 73 7.77 -2.39 -4.49
CA GLY A 73 9.14 -2.83 -4.79
C GLY A 73 9.27 -3.92 -5.84
N LEU A 74 8.20 -4.25 -6.57
CA LEU A 74 8.12 -5.42 -7.46
C LEU A 74 9.26 -5.46 -8.50
N HIS A 75 9.62 -4.31 -9.08
CA HIS A 75 10.69 -4.20 -10.07
C HIS A 75 12.08 -4.54 -9.51
N CYS A 76 12.26 -4.49 -8.19
CA CYS A 76 13.51 -4.76 -7.50
C CYS A 76 13.47 -6.07 -6.68
N GLY A 77 12.44 -6.91 -6.86
CA GLY A 77 12.26 -8.14 -6.08
C GLY A 77 11.94 -7.90 -4.59
N ALA A 78 11.53 -6.68 -4.24
CA ALA A 78 11.18 -6.27 -2.88
C ALA A 78 9.67 -6.09 -2.72
N ASP A 79 9.18 -6.11 -1.47
CA ASP A 79 7.79 -5.79 -1.17
C ASP A 79 7.53 -4.28 -1.26
N PHE A 80 8.44 -3.48 -0.68
CA PHE A 80 8.39 -2.01 -0.72
C PHE A 80 9.76 -1.39 -0.96
N MET A 81 9.75 -0.17 -1.51
CA MET A 81 10.90 0.74 -1.59
C MET A 81 10.61 1.97 -0.73
N LEU A 82 11.58 2.37 0.08
CA LEU A 82 11.49 3.53 0.98
C LEU A 82 12.28 4.71 0.42
N TYR A 83 11.70 5.90 0.52
CA TYR A 83 12.34 7.15 0.12
C TYR A 83 12.18 8.22 1.20
N ARG A 84 13.23 9.02 1.41
CA ARG A 84 13.21 10.19 2.31
C ARG A 84 12.35 11.31 1.72
N ASP A 85 12.62 11.64 0.46
CA ASP A 85 11.79 12.51 -0.38
C ASP A 85 11.38 11.76 -1.64
N GLY A 86 10.44 12.30 -2.43
CA GLY A 86 9.82 11.57 -3.55
C GLY A 86 10.85 10.92 -4.50
N PRO A 87 10.48 9.84 -5.21
CA PRO A 87 11.40 9.13 -6.13
C PRO A 87 11.95 9.99 -7.28
N GLU A 88 11.35 11.16 -7.51
CA GLU A 88 11.83 12.17 -8.47
C GLU A 88 13.09 12.91 -7.97
N TYR A 89 13.34 12.90 -6.66
CA TYR A 89 14.40 13.68 -6.02
C TYR A 89 15.60 12.81 -5.59
N TYR A 90 15.38 11.54 -5.24
CA TYR A 90 16.45 10.64 -4.75
C TYR A 90 16.25 9.18 -5.18
N HIS A 91 17.36 8.43 -5.22
CA HIS A 91 17.31 6.97 -5.23
C HIS A 91 16.60 6.43 -3.97
N SER A 92 16.01 5.24 -4.07
CA SER A 92 15.42 4.57 -2.91
C SER A 92 16.46 4.40 -1.80
N SER A 93 16.11 4.81 -0.59
CA SER A 93 16.98 4.71 0.59
C SER A 93 17.11 3.29 1.10
N ALA A 94 16.07 2.46 0.91
CA ALA A 94 16.07 1.05 1.29
C ALA A 94 15.04 0.24 0.50
N ALA A 95 15.30 -1.06 0.38
CA ALA A 95 14.35 -2.06 -0.09
C ALA A 95 13.88 -2.90 1.12
N VAL A 96 12.58 -3.17 1.19
CA VAL A 96 11.94 -3.93 2.28
C VAL A 96 11.41 -5.23 1.74
N ARG A 97 11.78 -6.35 2.38
CA ARG A 97 11.23 -7.68 2.12
C ARG A 97 10.52 -8.19 3.37
N ILE A 98 9.26 -8.57 3.23
CA ILE A 98 8.45 -9.14 4.31
C ILE A 98 8.56 -10.66 4.22
N VAL A 99 9.10 -11.27 5.26
CA VAL A 99 9.34 -12.72 5.35
C VAL A 99 8.50 -13.35 6.46
N SER A 100 8.00 -14.56 6.22
CA SER A 100 7.48 -15.43 7.30
C SER A 100 8.65 -16.08 8.02
N ILE A 101 8.55 -16.24 9.33
CA ILE A 101 9.57 -16.90 10.16
C ILE A 101 9.83 -18.36 9.72
N GLU A 102 8.86 -19.01 9.11
CA GLU A 102 8.95 -20.41 8.62
C GLU A 102 9.91 -20.61 7.44
N ARG A 103 10.52 -19.56 6.89
CA ARG A 103 11.45 -19.63 5.73
C ARG A 103 12.93 -19.46 6.09
N LEU A 104 13.28 -19.50 7.37
CA LEU A 104 14.68 -19.41 7.84
C LEU A 104 15.32 -20.77 8.13
N SER A 105 14.75 -21.87 7.63
CA SER A 105 15.32 -23.22 7.70
C SER A 105 16.13 -23.58 6.46
#